data_AF-A0A1L7CQX9-F1
#
_entry.id   AF-A0A1L7CQX9-F1
#
_cell.length_a   1.000
_cell.length_b   1.000
_cell.length_c   1.000
_cell.angle_alpha   90.00
_cell.angle_beta   90.00
_cell.angle_gamma   90.00
#
_symmetry.space_group_name_H-M   'P 1'
#
loop_
_entity.id
_entity.type
_entity.pdbx_description
1 polymer ?
#
loop_
_entity_poly.entity_id
_entity_poly.type
_entity_poly.pdbx_seq_one_letter_code
_entity_poly.pdbx_strand_id
1 'polypeptide(L)'
;MSGYYADMTGATRDLASKQKWLLTSSVIGNGINAAAAVNANRNARRSQTLLAETRDVVRDGFDRLDEGLQDLRDSVDAMHADMNAGFETMSHINYALWRDGVGRGYSREFRPRALNYLRDYEEACEHWLDMVAERVARVVADFPGWKRPEWRDDALRTGLFFTPPRKMPPPQPLPDPVQKEPPPRMSMLRVLVLTFVCWFAAYIGVCAFVGMPIRIYDEAVNGPYLSTEPRVIDPIPAISTVALILLPVIFGLMWLRRRRKEARAREVEEYNAAQRRAHEEAELAARAEVSAHNGRLLRDWEAANGMAREQAIRYVAERVGVRDPRTNSLAEDWASEKTRREVQRLRKIIENERTRPPEPSTLTRPEPYTVNRRVRRDMRAELQRFLDSLDGFNIEPPRYEFE
;
A
#
# COMPACT_ATOMS: atom_id res chain seq x y z
N MET A 1 67.30 -20.25 -19.99
CA MET A 1 67.11 -18.92 -19.39
C MET A 1 65.84 -18.28 -19.96
N SER A 2 64.70 -18.34 -19.25
CA SER A 2 63.58 -17.36 -19.33
C SER A 2 62.41 -17.72 -18.39
N GLY A 3 62.68 -18.41 -17.27
CA GLY A 3 61.67 -18.79 -16.28
C GLY A 3 61.47 -17.76 -15.16
N TYR A 4 61.71 -16.47 -15.39
CA TYR A 4 61.79 -15.45 -14.31
C TYR A 4 60.71 -14.35 -14.36
N TYR A 5 59.77 -14.38 -15.31
CA TYR A 5 58.72 -13.35 -15.44
C TYR A 5 57.30 -13.82 -15.09
N ALA A 6 57.10 -15.08 -14.72
CA ALA A 6 55.77 -15.62 -14.38
C ALA A 6 55.37 -15.43 -12.89
N ASP A 7 56.29 -14.97 -12.03
CA ASP A 7 56.10 -15.05 -10.57
C ASP A 7 55.75 -13.71 -9.89
N MET A 8 55.87 -12.57 -10.58
CA MET A 8 55.60 -11.25 -9.96
C MET A 8 54.11 -10.88 -9.86
N THR A 9 53.24 -11.45 -10.70
CA THR A 9 51.78 -11.22 -10.66
C THR A 9 51.05 -12.07 -9.62
N GLY A 10 51.65 -13.18 -9.18
CA GLY A 10 51.15 -14.01 -8.08
C GLY A 10 51.50 -13.42 -6.72
N ALA A 11 52.76 -13.01 -6.55
CA ALA A 11 53.26 -12.42 -5.29
C ALA A 11 52.57 -11.10 -4.91
N THR A 12 52.23 -10.26 -5.89
CA THR A 12 51.54 -8.96 -5.63
C THR A 12 50.06 -9.11 -5.30
N ARG A 13 49.35 -10.10 -5.87
CA ARG A 13 47.96 -10.43 -5.50
C ARG A 13 47.85 -11.10 -4.13
N ASP A 14 48.80 -11.97 -3.79
CA ASP A 14 48.81 -12.69 -2.51
C ASP A 14 49.23 -11.77 -1.34
N LEU A 15 50.13 -10.80 -1.59
CA LEU A 15 50.51 -9.77 -0.60
C LEU A 15 49.38 -8.77 -0.33
N ALA A 16 48.69 -8.29 -1.38
CA ALA A 16 47.60 -7.31 -1.25
C ALA A 16 46.35 -7.90 -0.58
N SER A 17 46.04 -9.18 -0.81
CA SER A 17 44.91 -9.85 -0.15
C SER A 17 45.20 -10.22 1.31
N LYS A 18 46.43 -10.66 1.63
CA LYS A 18 46.86 -10.94 3.02
C LYS A 18 46.98 -9.67 3.86
N GLN A 19 47.49 -8.56 3.31
CA GLN A 19 47.54 -7.27 4.00
C GLN A 19 46.13 -6.70 4.27
N LYS A 20 45.22 -6.77 3.29
CA LYS A 20 43.82 -6.33 3.46
C LYS A 20 43.07 -7.16 4.51
N TRP A 21 43.30 -8.47 4.58
CA TRP A 21 42.67 -9.35 5.57
C TRP A 21 43.23 -9.13 6.99
N LEU A 22 44.56 -8.98 7.15
CA LEU A 22 45.20 -8.71 8.45
C LEU A 22 44.84 -7.34 9.04
N LEU A 23 44.69 -6.30 8.20
CA LEU A 23 44.26 -4.96 8.64
C LEU A 23 42.79 -4.97 9.08
N THR A 24 41.92 -5.68 8.36
CA THR A 24 40.48 -5.71 8.69
C THR A 24 40.19 -6.55 9.95
N SER A 25 40.91 -7.66 10.17
CA SER A 25 40.73 -8.48 11.38
C SER A 25 41.27 -7.82 12.65
N SER A 26 42.35 -7.03 12.55
CA SER A 26 42.94 -6.31 13.69
C SER A 26 42.09 -5.12 14.14
N VAL A 27 41.53 -4.35 13.21
CA VAL A 27 40.66 -3.19 13.52
C VAL A 27 39.34 -3.63 14.16
N ILE A 28 38.73 -4.71 13.66
CA ILE A 28 37.48 -5.25 14.21
C ILE A 28 37.71 -5.93 15.57
N GLY A 29 38.81 -6.68 15.72
CA GLY A 29 39.16 -7.34 16.99
C GLY A 29 39.49 -6.35 18.12
N ASN A 30 40.18 -5.25 17.81
CA ASN A 30 40.49 -4.21 18.79
C ASN A 30 39.28 -3.32 19.13
N GLY A 31 38.40 -3.05 18.16
CA GLY A 31 37.16 -2.30 18.37
C GLY A 31 36.16 -3.02 19.29
N ILE A 32 36.05 -4.34 19.17
CA ILE A 32 35.16 -5.15 20.01
C ILE A 32 35.68 -5.25 21.45
N ASN A 33 37.00 -5.40 21.64
CA ASN A 33 37.61 -5.42 22.97
C ASN A 33 37.57 -4.04 23.67
N ALA A 34 37.74 -2.94 22.92
CA ALA A 34 37.60 -1.58 23.45
C ALA A 34 36.15 -1.27 23.86
N ALA A 35 35.16 -1.65 23.05
CA ALA A 35 33.75 -1.48 23.37
C ALA A 35 33.31 -2.32 24.59
N ALA A 36 33.85 -3.54 24.74
CA ALA A 36 33.59 -4.41 25.88
C ALA A 36 34.20 -3.86 27.20
N ALA A 37 35.41 -3.29 27.14
CA ALA A 37 36.07 -2.65 28.29
C ALA A 37 35.35 -1.35 28.72
N VAL A 38 34.84 -0.56 27.77
CA VAL A 38 34.04 0.65 28.03
C VAL A 38 32.71 0.32 28.71
N ASN A 39 32.06 -0.78 28.30
CA ASN A 39 30.81 -1.23 28.91
C ASN A 39 31.01 -1.80 30.33
N ALA A 40 32.16 -2.45 30.59
CA ALA A 40 32.50 -2.94 31.94
C ALA A 40 32.82 -1.80 32.93
N ASN A 41 33.42 -0.71 32.45
CA ASN A 41 33.77 0.47 33.27
C ASN A 41 32.55 1.34 33.62
N ARG A 42 31.50 1.33 32.78
CA ARG A 42 30.21 2.01 33.00
C ARG A 42 29.45 1.49 34.24
N ASN A 43 29.61 0.22 34.59
CA ASN A 43 28.87 -0.42 35.68
C ASN A 43 29.50 -0.21 37.06
N ALA A 44 30.74 0.27 37.16
CA ALA A 44 31.48 0.28 38.42
C ALA A 44 31.25 1.52 39.31
N ARG A 45 30.70 2.65 38.83
CA ARG A 45 30.78 3.92 39.61
C ARG A 45 29.64 4.90 39.32
N ARG A 46 28.37 4.65 39.67
CA ARG A 46 27.81 4.69 41.04
C ARG A 46 28.57 5.39 42.19
N SER A 47 29.78 5.91 42.00
CA SER A 47 30.53 6.72 42.99
C SER A 47 30.60 8.21 42.59
N GLN A 48 29.72 8.62 41.68
CA GLN A 48 28.69 9.65 41.83
C GLN A 48 28.89 11.05 42.46
N THR A 49 29.99 11.47 43.07
CA THR A 49 29.95 12.84 43.67
C THR A 49 31.18 13.71 43.49
N LEU A 50 32.33 13.14 43.13
CA LEU A 50 33.52 13.90 42.69
C LEU A 50 33.53 14.22 41.18
N LEU A 51 32.50 13.79 40.46
CA LEU A 51 32.42 13.82 38.99
C LEU A 51 31.75 15.07 38.41
N ALA A 52 31.20 15.99 39.21
CA ALA A 52 30.50 17.16 38.67
C ALA A 52 31.47 18.21 38.11
N GLU A 53 32.59 18.47 38.79
CA GLU A 53 33.58 19.47 38.38
C GLU A 53 34.55 18.92 37.31
N THR A 54 34.81 17.61 37.33
CA THR A 54 35.51 16.93 36.23
C THR A 54 34.62 16.67 35.02
N ARG A 55 33.29 16.84 35.13
CA ARG A 55 32.34 16.66 34.01
C ARG A 55 32.58 17.64 32.88
N ASP A 56 32.83 18.90 33.21
CA ASP A 56 32.96 19.96 32.22
C ASP A 56 34.33 19.92 31.55
N VAL A 57 35.41 19.65 32.31
CA VAL A 57 36.76 19.43 31.74
C VAL A 57 36.82 18.16 30.89
N VAL A 58 36.12 17.09 31.28
CA VAL A 58 36.07 15.84 30.51
C VAL A 58 35.12 15.96 29.32
N ARG A 59 34.05 16.77 29.40
CA ARG A 59 33.18 17.09 28.26
C ARG A 59 33.93 17.93 27.22
N ASP A 60 34.63 18.99 27.64
CA ASP A 60 35.53 19.74 26.75
C ASP A 60 36.63 18.83 26.18
N GLY A 61 37.14 17.89 26.98
CA GLY A 61 38.09 16.88 26.52
C GLY A 61 37.49 15.92 25.49
N PHE A 62 36.24 15.49 25.66
CA PHE A 62 35.54 14.62 24.72
C PHE A 62 35.09 15.36 23.47
N ASP A 63 34.67 16.62 23.58
CA ASP A 63 34.32 17.45 22.43
C ASP A 63 35.57 17.69 21.58
N ARG A 64 36.74 17.97 22.18
CA ARG A 64 38.03 18.03 21.47
C ARG A 64 38.49 16.69 20.89
N LEU A 65 38.15 15.57 21.55
CA LEU A 65 38.53 14.23 21.09
C LEU A 65 37.58 13.76 19.98
N ASP A 66 36.30 14.15 20.01
CA ASP A 66 35.34 13.96 18.94
C ASP A 66 35.68 14.83 17.73
N GLU A 67 36.04 16.11 17.95
CA GLU A 67 36.64 16.97 16.91
C GLU A 67 37.92 16.33 16.33
N GLY A 68 38.83 15.83 17.17
CA GLY A 68 40.04 15.15 16.70
C GLY A 68 39.78 13.83 15.97
N LEU A 69 38.72 13.09 16.33
CA LEU A 69 38.29 11.88 15.63
C LEU A 69 37.58 12.20 14.32
N GLN A 70 36.83 13.31 14.27
CA GLN A 70 36.23 13.84 13.05
C GLN A 70 37.33 14.33 12.10
N ASP A 71 38.31 15.10 12.58
CA ASP A 71 39.48 15.51 11.79
C ASP A 71 40.27 14.30 11.27
N LEU A 72 40.45 13.26 12.10
CA LEU A 72 41.13 12.04 11.68
C LEU A 72 40.31 11.28 10.64
N ARG A 73 38.98 11.22 10.79
CA ARG A 73 38.08 10.63 9.81
C ARG A 73 38.11 11.39 8.49
N ASP A 74 38.00 12.71 8.55
CA ASP A 74 38.06 13.60 7.39
C ASP A 74 39.43 13.51 6.70
N SER A 75 40.51 13.37 7.47
CA SER A 75 41.85 13.12 6.96
C SER A 75 41.99 11.75 6.30
N VAL A 76 41.39 10.70 6.87
CA VAL A 76 41.33 9.36 6.25
C VAL A 76 40.51 9.37 4.97
N ASP A 77 39.36 10.04 4.97
CA ASP A 77 38.50 10.17 3.80
C ASP A 77 39.21 10.99 2.71
N ALA A 78 39.92 12.07 3.08
CA ALA A 78 40.77 12.84 2.17
C ALA A 78 41.94 12.02 1.61
N MET A 79 42.62 11.22 2.45
CA MET A 79 43.67 10.30 1.99
C MET A 79 43.12 9.23 1.06
N HIS A 80 41.94 8.68 1.34
CA HIS A 80 41.27 7.74 0.44
C HIS A 80 40.90 8.39 -0.90
N ALA A 81 40.40 9.62 -0.88
CA ALA A 81 40.11 10.37 -2.09
C ALA A 81 41.38 10.64 -2.92
N ASP A 82 42.46 11.06 -2.26
CA ASP A 82 43.76 11.31 -2.91
C ASP A 82 44.38 10.01 -3.46
N MET A 83 44.33 8.91 -2.70
CA MET A 83 44.77 7.59 -3.17
C MET A 83 43.97 7.14 -4.39
N ASN A 84 42.64 7.32 -4.40
CA ASN A 84 41.80 6.97 -5.54
C ASN A 84 42.14 7.82 -6.77
N ALA A 85 42.33 9.13 -6.60
CA ALA A 85 42.78 10.02 -7.68
C ALA A 85 44.18 9.64 -8.21
N GLY A 86 45.08 9.24 -7.30
CA GLY A 86 46.41 8.71 -7.63
C GLY A 86 46.32 7.40 -8.42
N PHE A 87 45.48 6.46 -8.00
CA PHE A 87 45.26 5.20 -8.72
C PHE A 87 44.63 5.43 -10.11
N GLU A 88 43.70 6.36 -10.23
CA GLU A 88 43.12 6.76 -11.51
C GLU A 88 44.20 7.31 -12.45
N THR A 89 45.02 8.25 -11.95
CA THR A 89 46.15 8.81 -12.71
C THR A 89 47.16 7.73 -13.14
N MET A 90 47.54 6.83 -12.23
CA MET A 90 48.43 5.71 -12.56
C MET A 90 47.81 4.76 -13.59
N SER A 91 46.50 4.51 -13.52
CA SER A 91 45.80 3.69 -14.52
C SER A 91 45.87 4.31 -15.92
N HIS A 92 45.75 5.63 -16.03
CA HIS A 92 45.92 6.35 -17.29
C HIS A 92 47.33 6.26 -17.85
N ILE A 93 48.35 6.43 -17.00
CA ILE A 93 49.76 6.30 -17.40
C ILE A 93 50.06 4.87 -17.86
N ASN A 94 49.65 3.87 -17.07
CA ASN A 94 49.85 2.46 -17.43
C ASN A 94 49.13 2.08 -18.72
N TYR A 95 47.91 2.58 -18.93
CA TYR A 95 47.19 2.40 -20.18
C TYR A 95 47.91 3.04 -21.36
N ALA A 96 48.42 4.27 -21.22
CA ALA A 96 49.17 4.94 -22.28
C ALA A 96 50.45 4.19 -22.66
N LEU A 97 51.22 3.73 -21.66
CA LEU A 97 52.42 2.91 -21.88
C LEU A 97 52.09 1.58 -22.57
N TRP A 98 51.02 0.91 -22.12
CA TRP A 98 50.54 -0.31 -22.77
C TRP A 98 50.11 -0.03 -24.22
N ARG A 99 49.30 1.00 -24.44
CA ARG A 99 48.77 1.44 -25.76
C ARG A 99 49.89 1.70 -26.76
N ASP A 100 50.96 2.36 -26.34
CA ASP A 100 52.05 2.76 -27.23
C ASP A 100 53.10 1.64 -27.44
N GLY A 101 53.15 0.68 -26.50
CA GLY A 101 53.91 -0.56 -26.56
C GLY A 101 53.12 -1.75 -27.14
N VAL A 102 52.92 -2.79 -26.34
CA VAL A 102 52.30 -4.07 -26.75
C VAL A 102 50.82 -3.95 -27.18
N GLY A 103 50.14 -2.89 -26.75
CA GLY A 103 48.75 -2.56 -27.09
C GLY A 103 48.59 -1.75 -28.38
N ARG A 104 49.65 -1.54 -29.16
CA ARG A 104 49.58 -0.73 -30.39
C ARG A 104 48.58 -1.28 -31.41
N GLY A 105 48.62 -2.59 -31.66
CA GLY A 105 47.67 -3.27 -32.55
C GLY A 105 46.22 -3.17 -32.05
N TYR A 106 46.03 -3.24 -30.72
CA TYR A 106 44.72 -2.97 -30.12
C TYR A 106 44.25 -1.56 -30.45
N SER A 107 45.07 -0.55 -30.12
CA SER A 107 44.64 0.85 -30.19
C SER A 107 44.46 1.37 -31.61
N ARG A 108 45.29 0.94 -32.56
CA ARG A 108 45.30 1.48 -33.93
C ARG A 108 44.39 0.72 -34.87
N GLU A 109 44.14 -0.57 -34.61
CA GLU A 109 43.43 -1.41 -35.56
C GLU A 109 42.18 -2.04 -34.95
N PHE A 110 42.31 -2.76 -33.84
CA PHE A 110 41.19 -3.47 -33.24
C PHE A 110 40.13 -2.52 -32.68
N ARG A 111 40.53 -1.54 -31.86
CA ARG A 111 39.62 -0.65 -31.14
C ARG A 111 38.78 0.21 -32.09
N PRO A 112 39.35 0.90 -33.12
CA PRO A 112 38.53 1.61 -34.10
C PRO A 112 37.53 0.70 -34.82
N ARG A 113 37.94 -0.53 -35.18
CA ARG A 113 37.04 -1.51 -35.80
C ARG A 113 35.94 -1.99 -34.86
N ALA A 114 36.26 -2.26 -33.61
CA ALA A 114 35.29 -2.66 -32.60
C ALA A 114 34.28 -1.53 -32.33
N LEU A 115 34.74 -0.26 -32.27
CA LEU A 115 33.84 0.89 -32.14
C LEU A 115 32.94 1.06 -33.35
N ASN A 116 33.47 0.93 -34.57
CA ASN A 116 32.64 0.95 -35.79
C ASN A 116 31.62 -0.20 -35.75
N TYR A 117 32.02 -1.42 -35.35
CA TYR A 117 31.11 -2.55 -35.20
C TYR A 117 30.00 -2.28 -34.16
N LEU A 118 30.30 -1.58 -33.06
CA LEU A 118 29.27 -1.23 -32.08
C LEU A 118 28.32 -0.15 -32.61
N ARG A 119 28.84 0.83 -33.35
CA ARG A 119 28.03 1.87 -34.01
C ARG A 119 27.13 1.27 -35.08
N ASP A 120 27.68 0.48 -35.99
CA ASP A 120 26.94 -0.21 -37.06
C ASP A 120 25.85 -1.14 -36.48
N TYR A 121 26.10 -1.76 -35.31
CA TYR A 121 25.10 -2.52 -34.57
C TYR A 121 23.96 -1.64 -34.03
N GLU A 122 24.28 -0.46 -33.50
CA GLU A 122 23.30 0.51 -33.03
C GLU A 122 22.44 1.05 -34.19
N GLU A 123 23.06 1.40 -35.32
CA GLU A 123 22.37 1.78 -36.56
C GLU A 123 21.42 0.68 -37.05
N ALA A 124 21.84 -0.59 -36.99
CA ALA A 124 20.98 -1.72 -37.32
C ALA A 124 19.82 -1.93 -36.34
N CYS A 125 20.02 -1.60 -35.06
CA CYS A 125 18.94 -1.62 -34.06
C CYS A 125 17.91 -0.52 -34.33
N GLU A 126 18.36 0.69 -34.68
CA GLU A 126 17.47 1.79 -35.07
C GLU A 126 16.68 1.46 -36.34
N HIS A 127 17.36 0.99 -37.39
CA HIS A 127 16.70 0.57 -38.63
C HIS A 127 15.68 -0.55 -38.39
N TRP A 128 16.01 -1.52 -37.54
CA TRP A 128 15.08 -2.57 -37.13
C TRP A 128 13.84 -2.01 -36.43
N LEU A 129 14.01 -1.06 -35.50
CA LEU A 129 12.91 -0.43 -34.79
C LEU A 129 12.00 0.35 -35.76
N ASP A 130 12.56 1.03 -36.75
CA ASP A 130 11.79 1.73 -37.79
C ASP A 130 10.96 0.74 -38.63
N MET A 131 11.56 -0.36 -39.08
CA MET A 131 10.85 -1.42 -39.81
C MET A 131 9.70 -2.01 -38.98
N VAL A 132 9.94 -2.25 -37.68
CA VAL A 132 8.93 -2.74 -36.74
C VAL A 132 7.82 -1.71 -36.57
N ALA A 133 8.16 -0.44 -36.36
CA ALA A 133 7.21 0.65 -36.15
C ALA A 133 6.31 0.86 -37.38
N GLU A 134 6.86 0.84 -38.59
CA GLU A 134 6.10 0.95 -39.84
C GLU A 134 5.10 -0.22 -39.99
N ARG A 135 5.51 -1.43 -39.62
CA ARG A 135 4.61 -2.60 -39.62
C ARG A 135 3.54 -2.51 -38.56
N VAL A 136 3.89 -2.10 -37.34
CA VAL A 136 2.92 -1.86 -36.27
C VAL A 136 1.88 -0.84 -36.75
N ALA A 137 2.31 0.27 -37.35
CA ALA A 137 1.42 1.29 -37.89
C ALA A 137 0.45 0.72 -38.92
N ARG A 138 0.94 -0.12 -39.86
CA ARG A 138 0.08 -0.81 -40.84
C ARG A 138 -0.93 -1.75 -40.19
N VAL A 139 -0.51 -2.56 -39.21
CA VAL A 139 -1.41 -3.48 -38.51
C VAL A 139 -2.45 -2.73 -37.69
N VAL A 140 -2.05 -1.65 -37.01
CA VAL A 140 -2.97 -0.80 -36.23
C VAL A 140 -3.95 -0.05 -37.13
N ALA A 141 -3.51 0.42 -38.31
CA ALA A 141 -4.41 1.05 -39.28
C ALA A 141 -5.51 0.10 -39.77
N ASP A 142 -5.20 -1.19 -39.87
CA ASP A 142 -6.16 -2.26 -40.22
C ASP A 142 -7.02 -2.73 -39.04
N PHE A 143 -6.97 -2.05 -37.88
CA PHE A 143 -7.73 -2.45 -36.68
C PHE A 143 -9.21 -2.75 -36.93
N PRO A 144 -9.98 -1.96 -37.71
CA PRO A 144 -11.36 -2.29 -38.02
C PRO A 144 -11.55 -3.64 -38.72
N GLY A 145 -10.54 -4.10 -39.48
CA GLY A 145 -10.58 -5.35 -40.23
C GLY A 145 -10.31 -6.60 -39.38
N TRP A 146 -9.59 -6.47 -38.27
CA TRP A 146 -9.25 -7.61 -37.40
C TRP A 146 -9.73 -7.49 -35.95
N LYS A 147 -10.30 -6.36 -35.55
CA LYS A 147 -10.90 -6.21 -34.22
C LYS A 147 -12.04 -7.22 -34.03
N ARG A 148 -12.26 -7.63 -32.79
CA ARG A 148 -13.45 -8.41 -32.46
C ARG A 148 -14.70 -7.52 -32.49
N PRO A 149 -15.88 -8.05 -32.85
CA PRO A 149 -17.12 -7.26 -32.90
C PRO A 149 -17.45 -6.56 -31.58
N GLU A 150 -17.16 -7.22 -30.46
CA GLU A 150 -17.41 -6.70 -29.11
C GLU A 150 -16.40 -5.62 -28.65
N TRP A 151 -15.32 -5.41 -29.41
CA TRP A 151 -14.33 -4.38 -29.09
C TRP A 151 -14.75 -3.01 -29.64
N ARG A 152 -14.52 -1.99 -28.81
CA ARG A 152 -14.69 -0.58 -29.19
C ARG A 152 -13.82 -0.20 -30.38
N ASP A 153 -14.32 0.70 -31.22
CA ASP A 153 -13.59 1.20 -32.41
C ASP A 153 -12.31 1.95 -32.03
N ASP A 154 -12.32 2.63 -30.87
CA ASP A 154 -11.20 3.40 -30.34
C ASP A 154 -10.33 2.62 -29.34
N ALA A 155 -10.48 1.29 -29.27
CA ALA A 155 -9.86 0.48 -28.23
C ALA A 155 -8.32 0.54 -28.22
N LEU A 156 -7.67 0.50 -29.38
CA LEU A 156 -6.20 0.60 -29.45
C LEU A 156 -5.67 1.98 -29.04
N ARG A 157 -6.47 3.04 -29.24
CA ARG A 157 -6.11 4.40 -28.87
C ARG A 157 -6.32 4.67 -27.38
N THR A 158 -7.44 4.22 -26.84
CA THR A 158 -7.83 4.48 -25.44
C THR A 158 -7.32 3.44 -24.46
N GLY A 159 -6.95 2.25 -24.95
CA GLY A 159 -6.66 1.07 -24.13
C GLY A 159 -7.90 0.41 -23.53
N LEU A 160 -9.11 0.89 -23.87
CA LEU A 160 -10.38 0.36 -23.38
C LEU A 160 -11.08 -0.43 -24.48
N PHE A 161 -11.09 -1.75 -24.35
CA PHE A 161 -11.70 -2.66 -25.32
C PHE A 161 -13.21 -2.79 -25.14
N PHE A 162 -13.69 -2.73 -23.90
CA PHE A 162 -15.10 -2.85 -23.57
C PHE A 162 -15.66 -1.57 -22.94
N THR A 163 -16.93 -1.27 -23.21
CA THR A 163 -17.64 -0.19 -22.52
C THR A 163 -17.74 -0.50 -21.03
N PRO A 164 -17.43 0.47 -20.14
CA PRO A 164 -17.58 0.28 -18.70
C PRO A 164 -19.01 -0.15 -18.32
N PRO A 165 -19.18 -1.10 -17.37
CA PRO A 165 -20.51 -1.52 -16.96
C PRO A 165 -21.24 -0.35 -16.29
N ARG A 166 -22.55 -0.26 -16.55
CA ARG A 166 -23.40 0.69 -15.82
C ARG A 166 -23.55 0.19 -14.40
N LYS A 167 -23.14 1.02 -13.43
CA LYS A 167 -23.34 0.72 -12.01
C LYS A 167 -24.83 0.65 -11.71
N MET A 168 -25.23 -0.30 -10.88
CA MET A 168 -26.59 -0.31 -10.34
C MET A 168 -26.83 0.97 -9.53
N PRO A 169 -28.02 1.56 -9.63
CA PRO A 169 -28.38 2.70 -8.81
C PRO A 169 -28.32 2.30 -7.33
N PRO A 170 -28.07 3.26 -6.41
CA PRO A 170 -28.17 2.97 -4.99
C PRO A 170 -29.57 2.42 -4.67
N PRO A 171 -29.68 1.52 -3.68
CA PRO A 171 -30.98 1.00 -3.27
C PRO A 171 -31.89 2.16 -2.86
N GLN A 172 -33.17 2.09 -3.22
CA GLN A 172 -34.15 3.06 -2.77
C GLN A 172 -34.26 3.01 -1.24
N PRO A 173 -34.54 4.14 -0.57
CA PRO A 173 -34.77 4.16 0.87
C PRO A 173 -35.87 3.17 1.23
N LEU A 174 -35.67 2.40 2.29
CA LEU A 174 -36.73 1.53 2.80
C LEU A 174 -37.86 2.42 3.37
N PRO A 175 -39.11 1.99 3.27
CA PRO A 175 -40.23 2.71 3.87
C PRO A 175 -40.03 2.79 5.39
N ASP A 176 -40.35 3.95 5.98
CA ASP A 176 -40.18 4.20 7.42
C ASP A 176 -40.75 3.06 8.28
N PRO A 177 -40.02 2.60 9.31
CA PRO A 177 -40.49 1.51 10.14
C PRO A 177 -41.77 1.90 10.88
N VAL A 178 -42.75 0.99 10.90
CA VAL A 178 -44.03 1.20 11.60
C VAL A 178 -43.76 1.31 13.11
N GLN A 179 -43.90 2.51 13.66
CA GLN A 179 -43.70 2.76 15.09
C GLN A 179 -45.02 2.54 15.85
N LYS A 180 -44.96 1.81 16.97
CA LYS A 180 -46.08 1.70 17.90
C LYS A 180 -46.19 2.99 18.72
N GLU A 181 -47.39 3.56 18.80
CA GLU A 181 -47.65 4.71 19.65
C GLU A 181 -47.64 4.33 21.14
N PRO A 182 -47.06 5.16 22.02
CA PRO A 182 -47.14 4.94 23.45
C PRO A 182 -48.59 5.07 23.92
N PRO A 183 -49.00 4.32 24.98
CA PRO A 183 -50.35 4.40 25.49
C PRO A 183 -50.69 5.84 25.91
N PRO A 184 -51.90 6.35 25.61
CA PRO A 184 -52.26 7.73 25.88
C PRO A 184 -52.09 8.06 27.36
N ARG A 185 -51.37 9.17 27.64
CA ARG A 185 -51.24 9.72 28.98
C ARG A 185 -52.62 10.20 29.42
N MET A 186 -53.33 9.40 30.23
CA MET A 186 -54.53 9.89 30.92
C MET A 186 -54.11 11.10 31.75
N SER A 187 -54.74 12.25 31.53
CA SER A 187 -54.43 13.45 32.30
C SER A 187 -54.67 13.18 33.77
N MET A 188 -53.70 13.56 34.62
CA MET A 188 -53.78 13.42 36.07
C MET A 188 -55.07 14.03 36.63
N LEU A 189 -55.54 15.11 35.98
CA LEU A 189 -56.83 15.76 36.22
C LEU A 189 -58.02 14.80 36.11
N ARG A 190 -58.11 13.98 35.04
CA ARG A 190 -59.22 13.02 34.88
C ARG A 190 -59.23 11.96 35.97
N VAL A 191 -58.05 11.52 36.41
CA VAL A 191 -57.92 10.56 37.52
C VAL A 191 -58.36 11.20 38.83
N LEU A 192 -57.90 12.43 39.11
CA LEU A 192 -58.30 13.18 40.31
C LEU A 192 -59.80 13.45 40.37
N VAL A 193 -60.41 13.88 39.25
CA VAL A 193 -61.86 14.13 39.16
C VAL A 193 -62.64 12.86 39.43
N LEU A 194 -62.27 11.72 38.84
CA LEU A 194 -62.98 10.46 39.05
C LEU A 194 -62.86 9.98 40.51
N THR A 195 -61.68 10.10 41.11
CA THR A 195 -61.45 9.73 42.52
C THR A 195 -62.25 10.63 43.46
N PHE A 196 -62.32 11.94 43.17
CA PHE A 196 -63.12 12.89 43.94
C PHE A 196 -64.62 12.58 43.85
N VAL A 197 -65.13 12.26 42.65
CA VAL A 197 -66.54 11.86 42.45
C VAL A 197 -66.87 10.59 43.23
N CYS A 198 -66.01 9.57 43.18
CA CYS A 198 -66.20 8.33 43.95
C CYS A 198 -66.15 8.58 45.46
N TRP A 199 -65.22 9.41 45.94
CA TRP A 199 -65.13 9.78 47.35
C TRP A 199 -66.38 10.54 47.81
N PHE A 200 -66.85 11.49 47.02
CA PHE A 200 -68.05 12.29 47.31
C PHE A 200 -69.31 11.42 47.32
N ALA A 201 -69.46 10.48 46.38
CA ALA A 201 -70.56 9.53 46.38
C ALA A 201 -70.54 8.59 47.60
N ALA A 202 -69.37 8.11 48.00
CA ALA A 202 -69.21 7.30 49.21
C ALA A 202 -69.53 8.11 50.48
N TYR A 203 -69.09 9.37 50.54
CA TYR A 203 -69.41 10.29 51.63
C TYR A 203 -70.92 10.51 51.77
N ILE A 204 -71.62 10.81 50.66
CA ILE A 204 -73.08 10.94 50.65
C ILE A 204 -73.75 9.64 51.13
N GLY A 205 -73.27 8.48 50.66
CA GLY A 205 -73.78 7.18 51.07
C GLY A 205 -73.65 6.93 52.57
N VAL A 206 -72.50 7.22 53.16
CA VAL A 206 -72.25 7.09 54.61
C VAL A 206 -73.11 8.08 55.40
N CYS A 207 -73.19 9.34 54.97
CA CYS A 207 -74.05 10.34 55.61
C CYS A 207 -75.53 9.93 55.59
N ALA A 208 -76.02 9.35 54.49
CA ALA A 208 -77.38 8.83 54.41
C ALA A 208 -77.58 7.60 55.32
N PHE A 209 -76.61 6.68 55.36
CA PHE A 209 -76.72 5.42 56.12
C PHE A 209 -76.58 5.62 57.63
N VAL A 210 -75.78 6.59 58.09
CA VAL A 210 -75.63 6.93 59.51
C VAL A 210 -76.68 7.96 59.96
N GLY A 211 -77.06 8.90 59.07
CA GLY A 211 -78.06 9.94 59.38
C GLY A 211 -79.50 9.42 59.46
N MET A 212 -79.87 8.40 58.66
CA MET A 212 -81.21 7.80 58.70
C MET A 212 -81.57 7.16 60.05
N PRO A 213 -80.77 6.25 60.63
CA PRO A 213 -81.13 5.58 61.88
C PRO A 213 -81.16 6.55 63.06
N ILE A 214 -80.37 7.64 63.04
CA ILE A 214 -80.36 8.64 64.13
C ILE A 214 -81.64 9.50 64.10
N ARG A 215 -82.12 9.93 62.93
CA ARG A 215 -83.44 10.62 62.84
C ARG A 215 -84.60 9.72 63.25
N ILE A 216 -84.55 8.44 62.84
CA ILE A 216 -85.61 7.48 63.17
C ILE A 216 -85.59 7.13 64.68
N TYR A 217 -84.43 7.13 65.34
CA TYR A 217 -84.34 6.91 66.79
C TYR A 217 -84.73 8.15 67.62
N ASP A 218 -84.37 9.36 67.19
CA ASP A 218 -84.70 10.60 67.92
C ASP A 218 -86.21 10.89 67.87
N GLU A 219 -86.85 10.62 66.73
CA GLU A 219 -88.31 10.77 66.54
C GLU A 219 -89.12 9.65 67.22
N ALA A 220 -88.52 8.49 67.49
CA ALA A 220 -89.15 7.37 68.20
C ALA A 220 -89.00 7.42 69.73
N VAL A 221 -88.03 8.18 70.26
CA VAL A 221 -87.76 8.25 71.71
C VAL A 221 -88.13 9.62 72.31
N ASN A 222 -88.02 10.71 71.55
CA ASN A 222 -88.29 12.07 72.05
C ASN A 222 -89.51 12.69 71.35
N GLY A 223 -90.69 12.56 71.97
CA GLY A 223 -91.88 13.34 71.59
C GLY A 223 -91.68 14.86 71.73
N PRO A 224 -92.65 15.70 71.31
CA PRO A 224 -92.44 17.06 70.79
C PRO A 224 -92.08 18.16 71.81
N TYR A 225 -91.58 17.83 73.01
CA TYR A 225 -91.16 18.84 73.97
C TYR A 225 -89.93 18.37 74.74
N LEU A 226 -88.74 18.75 74.27
CA LEU A 226 -87.57 19.10 75.09
C LEU A 226 -86.44 19.56 74.17
N SER A 227 -86.24 20.88 74.16
CA SER A 227 -85.01 21.50 73.65
C SER A 227 -83.84 21.10 74.54
N THR A 228 -82.97 20.22 74.05
CA THR A 228 -81.62 20.06 74.58
C THR A 228 -80.67 19.72 73.44
N GLU A 229 -79.83 20.71 73.16
CA GLU A 229 -78.63 20.80 72.32
C GLU A 229 -78.31 19.65 71.33
N PRO A 230 -78.05 19.96 70.04
CA PRO A 230 -77.56 18.98 69.10
C PRO A 230 -76.20 18.47 69.55
N ARG A 231 -76.15 17.23 70.07
CA ARG A 231 -74.90 16.47 70.10
C ARG A 231 -74.48 16.25 68.66
N VAL A 232 -73.60 17.11 68.17
CA VAL A 232 -72.80 16.86 66.98
C VAL A 232 -71.98 15.62 67.30
N ILE A 233 -72.50 14.43 66.96
CA ILE A 233 -71.66 13.25 66.82
C ILE A 233 -70.76 13.62 65.67
N ASP A 234 -69.56 14.10 66.00
CA ASP A 234 -68.54 14.44 65.02
C ASP A 234 -68.44 13.23 64.08
N PRO A 235 -68.82 13.35 62.80
CA PRO A 235 -68.72 12.24 61.86
C PRO A 235 -67.25 11.92 61.53
N ILE A 236 -66.32 12.69 62.12
CA ILE A 236 -64.88 12.66 61.95
C ILE A 236 -64.26 11.26 62.17
N PRO A 237 -64.60 10.43 63.20
CA PRO A 237 -63.97 9.13 63.41
C PRO A 237 -64.48 8.01 62.48
N ALA A 238 -65.73 8.10 62.01
CA ALA A 238 -66.28 7.12 61.05
C ALA A 238 -65.84 7.43 59.61
N ILE A 239 -65.77 8.72 59.24
CA ILE A 239 -65.22 9.16 57.96
C ILE A 239 -63.71 8.86 57.89
N SER A 240 -62.97 9.03 59.01
CA SER A 240 -61.53 8.77 59.03
C SER A 240 -61.19 7.29 58.85
N THR A 241 -61.96 6.35 59.42
CA THR A 241 -61.72 4.90 59.27
C THR A 241 -62.02 4.38 57.86
N VAL A 242 -63.10 4.83 57.22
CA VAL A 242 -63.41 4.49 55.82
C VAL A 242 -62.37 5.10 54.86
N ALA A 243 -61.95 6.35 55.11
CA ALA A 243 -60.87 6.97 54.35
C ALA A 243 -59.53 6.24 54.51
N LEU A 244 -59.22 5.75 55.72
CA LEU A 244 -57.98 5.03 56.03
C LEU A 244 -57.86 3.69 55.26
N ILE A 245 -58.98 3.04 54.96
CA ILE A 245 -58.99 1.75 54.23
C ILE A 245 -59.03 1.98 52.71
N LEU A 246 -59.80 2.97 52.24
CA LEU A 246 -59.96 3.22 50.80
C LEU A 246 -58.72 3.88 50.18
N LEU A 247 -58.03 4.78 50.89
CA LEU A 247 -56.85 5.47 50.36
C LEU A 247 -55.71 4.52 49.97
N PRO A 248 -55.30 3.54 50.80
CA PRO A 248 -54.30 2.55 50.43
C PRO A 248 -54.71 1.67 49.25
N VAL A 249 -55.99 1.28 49.15
CA VAL A 249 -56.50 0.44 48.05
C VAL A 249 -56.48 1.21 46.73
N ILE A 250 -56.95 2.47 46.73
CA ILE A 250 -56.92 3.34 45.56
C ILE A 250 -55.46 3.63 45.16
N PHE A 251 -54.60 3.94 46.12
CA PHE A 251 -53.17 4.18 45.89
C PHE A 251 -52.47 2.94 45.32
N GLY A 252 -52.76 1.75 45.87
CA GLY A 252 -52.25 0.46 45.39
C GLY A 252 -52.70 0.16 43.95
N LEU A 253 -53.98 0.36 43.63
CA LEU A 253 -54.50 0.19 42.27
C LEU A 253 -53.92 1.20 41.28
N MET A 254 -53.74 2.46 41.69
CA MET A 254 -53.07 3.49 40.89
C MET A 254 -51.60 3.15 40.65
N TRP A 255 -50.90 2.66 41.67
CA TRP A 255 -49.50 2.24 41.57
C TRP A 255 -49.34 1.03 40.64
N LEU A 256 -50.20 0.02 40.74
CA LEU A 256 -50.25 -1.14 39.84
C LEU A 256 -50.57 -0.72 38.39
N ARG A 257 -51.53 0.17 38.18
CA ARG A 257 -51.85 0.72 36.84
C ARG A 257 -50.68 1.51 36.28
N ARG A 258 -50.00 2.31 37.10
CA ARG A 258 -48.81 3.07 36.70
C ARG A 258 -47.68 2.13 36.31
N ARG A 259 -47.37 1.12 37.13
CA ARG A 259 -46.36 0.09 36.80
C ARG A 259 -46.69 -0.67 35.52
N ARG A 260 -47.94 -1.07 35.30
CA ARG A 260 -48.35 -1.76 34.05
C ARG A 260 -48.24 -0.84 32.82
N LYS A 261 -48.53 0.45 32.96
CA LYS A 261 -48.34 1.43 31.88
C LYS A 261 -46.87 1.69 31.59
N GLU A 262 -46.04 1.84 32.62
CA GLU A 262 -44.59 1.99 32.47
C GLU A 262 -43.97 0.73 31.83
N ALA A 263 -44.42 -0.47 32.20
CA ALA A 263 -44.00 -1.71 31.56
C ALA A 263 -44.38 -1.75 30.06
N ARG A 264 -45.63 -1.42 29.71
CA ARG A 264 -46.07 -1.33 28.30
C ARG A 264 -45.35 -0.25 27.51
N ALA A 265 -45.03 0.89 28.14
CA ALA A 265 -44.28 1.96 27.50
C ALA A 265 -42.85 1.50 27.17
N ARG A 266 -42.18 0.78 28.10
CA ARG A 266 -40.87 0.18 27.85
C ARG A 266 -40.92 -0.87 26.75
N GLU A 267 -41.91 -1.76 26.74
CA GLU A 267 -42.10 -2.75 25.65
C GLU A 267 -42.28 -2.08 24.28
N VAL A 268 -43.01 -0.95 24.22
CA VAL A 268 -43.19 -0.16 22.99
C VAL A 268 -41.88 0.51 22.57
N GLU A 269 -41.13 1.08 23.50
CA GLU A 269 -39.82 1.69 23.24
C GLU A 269 -38.80 0.64 22.76
N GLU A 270 -38.73 -0.52 23.41
CA GLU A 270 -37.86 -1.64 23.02
C GLU A 270 -38.24 -2.19 21.64
N TYR A 271 -39.54 -2.34 21.36
CA TYR A 271 -40.02 -2.74 20.03
C TYR A 271 -39.64 -1.72 18.95
N ASN A 272 -39.87 -0.42 19.20
CA ASN A 272 -39.53 0.63 18.25
C ASN A 272 -38.01 0.74 18.04
N ALA A 273 -37.21 0.56 19.10
CA ALA A 273 -35.75 0.55 19.01
C ALA A 273 -35.25 -0.67 18.22
N ALA A 274 -35.81 -1.85 18.44
CA ALA A 274 -35.49 -3.06 17.68
C ALA A 274 -35.87 -2.92 16.20
N GLN A 275 -37.04 -2.34 15.90
CA GLN A 275 -37.47 -2.06 14.51
C GLN A 275 -36.54 -1.07 13.80
N ARG A 276 -36.11 0.01 14.49
CA ARG A 276 -35.13 0.95 13.92
C ARG A 276 -33.78 0.28 13.62
N ARG A 277 -33.26 -0.53 14.54
CA ARG A 277 -32.02 -1.29 14.31
C ARG A 277 -32.15 -2.26 13.14
N ALA A 278 -33.25 -3.03 13.07
CA ALA A 278 -33.49 -3.94 11.96
C ALA A 278 -33.61 -3.20 10.61
N HIS A 279 -34.24 -2.02 10.60
CA HIS A 279 -34.32 -1.17 9.42
C HIS A 279 -32.94 -0.65 8.98
N GLU A 280 -32.14 -0.12 9.92
CA GLU A 280 -30.77 0.35 9.65
C GLU A 280 -29.88 -0.79 9.15
N GLU A 281 -29.95 -1.97 9.77
CA GLU A 281 -29.21 -3.17 9.34
C GLU A 281 -29.63 -3.62 7.94
N ALA A 282 -30.93 -3.59 7.62
CA ALA A 282 -31.44 -3.92 6.30
C ALA A 282 -30.97 -2.93 5.22
N GLU A 283 -30.99 -1.61 5.51
CA GLU A 283 -30.46 -0.61 4.59
C GLU A 283 -28.96 -0.76 4.35
N LEU A 284 -28.18 -1.01 5.41
CA LEU A 284 -26.74 -1.24 5.31
C LEU A 284 -26.45 -2.51 4.52
N ALA A 285 -27.19 -3.60 4.75
CA ALA A 285 -27.05 -4.85 4.00
C ALA A 285 -27.36 -4.64 2.51
N ALA A 286 -28.45 -3.93 2.18
CA ALA A 286 -28.80 -3.61 0.80
C ALA A 286 -27.72 -2.76 0.10
N ARG A 287 -27.17 -1.75 0.79
CA ARG A 287 -26.06 -0.94 0.26
C ARG A 287 -24.78 -1.77 0.07
N ALA A 288 -24.47 -2.65 1.01
CA ALA A 288 -23.32 -3.54 0.92
C ALA A 288 -23.45 -4.52 -0.25
N GLU A 289 -24.65 -5.05 -0.48
CA GLU A 289 -24.92 -5.95 -1.60
C GLU A 289 -24.75 -5.25 -2.96
N VAL A 290 -25.35 -4.06 -3.13
CA VAL A 290 -25.19 -3.26 -4.35
C VAL A 290 -23.72 -2.87 -4.58
N SER A 291 -23.01 -2.48 -3.51
CA SER A 291 -21.57 -2.18 -3.58
C SER A 291 -20.75 -3.41 -4.00
N ALA A 292 -21.01 -4.56 -3.39
CA ALA A 292 -20.34 -5.82 -3.70
C ALA A 292 -20.63 -6.26 -5.15
N HIS A 293 -21.86 -6.10 -5.62
CA HIS A 293 -22.26 -6.39 -7.00
C HIS A 293 -21.53 -5.47 -7.99
N ASN A 294 -21.57 -4.15 -7.77
CA ASN A 294 -20.84 -3.18 -8.61
C ASN A 294 -19.33 -3.43 -8.61
N GLY A 295 -18.76 -3.83 -7.46
CA GLY A 295 -17.35 -4.20 -7.34
C GLY A 295 -16.99 -5.47 -8.13
N ARG A 296 -17.86 -6.48 -8.15
CA ARG A 296 -17.69 -7.67 -9.00
C ARG A 296 -17.74 -7.30 -10.49
N LEU A 297 -18.78 -6.56 -10.90
CA LEU A 297 -18.91 -6.09 -12.30
C LEU A 297 -17.67 -5.32 -12.78
N LEU A 298 -17.13 -4.44 -11.93
CA LEU A 298 -15.94 -3.67 -12.28
C LEU A 298 -14.71 -4.57 -12.45
N ARG A 299 -14.46 -5.51 -11.52
CA ARG A 299 -13.34 -6.45 -11.62
C ARG A 299 -13.46 -7.35 -12.85
N ASP A 300 -14.65 -7.85 -13.14
CA ASP A 300 -14.89 -8.70 -14.31
C ASP A 300 -14.63 -7.91 -15.61
N TRP A 301 -15.06 -6.64 -15.66
CA TRP A 301 -14.77 -5.74 -16.77
C TRP A 301 -13.28 -5.42 -16.90
N GLU A 302 -12.56 -5.16 -15.80
CA GLU A 302 -11.11 -4.94 -15.78
C GLU A 302 -10.36 -6.17 -16.30
N ALA A 303 -10.72 -7.36 -15.81
CA ALA A 303 -10.14 -8.62 -16.25
C ALA A 303 -10.40 -8.87 -17.74
N ALA A 304 -11.64 -8.64 -18.21
CA ALA A 304 -11.99 -8.76 -19.62
C ALA A 304 -11.18 -7.79 -20.50
N ASN A 305 -11.07 -6.52 -20.11
CA ASN A 305 -10.24 -5.55 -20.82
C ASN A 305 -8.77 -5.94 -20.83
N GLY A 306 -8.25 -6.44 -19.70
CA GLY A 306 -6.89 -6.96 -19.62
C GLY A 306 -6.64 -8.07 -20.63
N MET A 307 -7.52 -9.08 -20.67
CA MET A 307 -7.42 -10.18 -21.63
C MET A 307 -7.54 -9.70 -23.08
N ALA A 308 -8.47 -8.78 -23.38
CA ALA A 308 -8.63 -8.23 -24.73
C ALA A 308 -7.38 -7.46 -25.17
N ARG A 309 -6.79 -6.66 -24.27
CA ARG A 309 -5.52 -5.98 -24.50
C ARG A 309 -4.39 -6.96 -24.79
N GLU A 310 -4.27 -8.03 -24.02
CA GLU A 310 -3.23 -9.04 -24.25
C GLU A 310 -3.43 -9.79 -25.57
N GLN A 311 -4.68 -10.07 -25.95
CA GLN A 311 -5.00 -10.66 -27.24
C GLN A 311 -4.64 -9.72 -28.39
N ALA A 312 -4.94 -8.42 -28.27
CA ALA A 312 -4.56 -7.43 -29.27
C ALA A 312 -3.04 -7.29 -29.39
N ILE A 313 -2.31 -7.24 -28.27
CA ILE A 313 -0.83 -7.20 -28.26
C ILE A 313 -0.27 -8.44 -28.94
N ARG A 314 -0.79 -9.64 -28.61
CA ARG A 314 -0.33 -10.90 -29.21
C ARG A 314 -0.58 -10.92 -30.71
N TYR A 315 -1.76 -10.47 -31.14
CA TYR A 315 -2.11 -10.38 -32.56
C TYR A 315 -1.17 -9.42 -33.31
N VAL A 316 -0.92 -8.24 -32.75
CA VAL A 316 0.02 -7.27 -33.33
C VAL A 316 1.44 -7.85 -33.38
N ALA A 317 1.93 -8.43 -32.29
CA ALA A 317 3.27 -9.03 -32.25
C ALA A 317 3.44 -10.15 -33.29
N GLU A 318 2.45 -11.03 -33.43
CA GLU A 318 2.44 -12.11 -34.43
C GLU A 318 2.45 -11.56 -35.85
N ARG A 319 1.60 -10.56 -36.14
CA ARG A 319 1.51 -9.94 -37.47
C ARG A 319 2.77 -9.15 -37.84
N VAL A 320 3.36 -8.46 -36.88
CA VAL A 320 4.62 -7.73 -37.08
C VAL A 320 5.79 -8.71 -37.23
N GLY A 321 5.74 -9.84 -36.52
CA GLY A 321 6.80 -10.86 -36.55
C GLY A 321 7.88 -10.66 -35.48
N VAL A 322 7.50 -10.03 -34.37
CA VAL A 322 8.38 -9.79 -33.21
C VAL A 322 8.01 -10.75 -32.09
N ARG A 323 8.99 -11.13 -31.25
CA ARG A 323 8.70 -11.88 -30.03
C ARG A 323 7.89 -11.04 -29.05
N ASP A 324 7.33 -11.72 -28.03
CA ASP A 324 6.65 -11.06 -26.92
C ASP A 324 7.54 -9.90 -26.40
N PRO A 325 7.10 -8.64 -26.56
CA PRO A 325 7.90 -7.47 -26.23
C PRO A 325 8.25 -7.37 -24.74
N ARG A 326 7.67 -8.23 -23.89
CA ARG A 326 7.96 -8.33 -22.46
C ARG A 326 9.27 -9.06 -22.13
N THR A 327 9.84 -9.83 -23.06
CA THR A 327 10.91 -10.80 -22.75
C THR A 327 12.31 -10.40 -23.22
N ASN A 328 12.41 -9.59 -24.26
CA ASN A 328 13.67 -9.16 -24.86
C ASN A 328 13.65 -7.66 -25.13
N SER A 329 14.82 -7.03 -25.18
CA SER A 329 14.94 -5.71 -25.80
C SER A 329 14.47 -5.80 -27.25
N LEU A 330 13.36 -5.15 -27.58
CA LEU A 330 12.81 -5.14 -28.93
C LEU A 330 13.85 -4.66 -29.95
N ALA A 331 14.70 -3.72 -29.54
CA ALA A 331 15.80 -3.17 -30.35
C ALA A 331 16.81 -4.24 -30.79
N GLU A 332 16.99 -5.31 -30.00
CA GLU A 332 17.99 -6.35 -30.24
C GLU A 332 17.38 -7.69 -30.68
N ASP A 333 16.05 -7.80 -30.83
CA ASP A 333 15.39 -9.08 -31.13
C ASP A 333 15.74 -9.59 -32.54
N TRP A 334 16.18 -8.69 -33.41
CA TRP A 334 16.70 -9.01 -34.74
C TRP A 334 18.04 -9.75 -34.69
N ALA A 335 18.87 -9.48 -33.69
CA ALA A 335 20.23 -9.98 -33.63
C ALA A 335 20.24 -11.45 -33.16
N SER A 336 21.09 -12.27 -33.77
CA SER A 336 21.30 -13.62 -33.26
C SER A 336 21.95 -13.56 -31.87
N GLU A 337 21.80 -14.65 -31.12
CA GLU A 337 22.48 -14.82 -29.83
C GLU A 337 24.00 -14.66 -29.94
N LYS A 338 24.58 -15.12 -31.06
CA LYS A 338 26.01 -14.98 -31.34
C LYS A 338 26.41 -13.52 -31.48
N THR A 339 25.67 -12.76 -32.29
CA THR A 339 25.92 -11.33 -32.48
C THR A 339 25.76 -10.55 -31.17
N ARG A 340 24.73 -10.83 -30.37
CA ARG A 340 24.56 -10.16 -29.07
C ARG A 340 25.72 -10.43 -28.09
N ARG A 341 26.19 -11.68 -28.03
CA ARG A 341 27.37 -12.03 -27.21
C ARG A 341 28.62 -11.33 -27.68
N GLU A 342 28.78 -11.21 -29.00
CA GLU A 342 29.92 -10.50 -29.60
C GLU A 342 29.88 -9.01 -29.25
N VAL A 343 28.74 -8.35 -29.39
CA VAL A 343 28.54 -6.94 -28.98
C VAL A 343 28.83 -6.75 -27.49
N GLN A 344 28.30 -7.63 -26.62
CA GLN A 344 28.55 -7.57 -25.18
C GLN A 344 30.04 -7.78 -24.85
N ARG A 345 30.70 -8.70 -25.54
CA ARG A 345 32.13 -8.95 -25.41
C ARG A 345 32.94 -7.70 -25.78
N LEU A 346 32.65 -7.08 -26.93
CA LEU A 346 33.34 -5.89 -27.40
C LEU A 346 33.11 -4.69 -26.47
N ARG A 347 31.86 -4.45 -26.04
CA ARG A 347 31.52 -3.41 -25.04
C ARG A 347 32.34 -3.62 -23.77
N LYS A 348 32.39 -4.85 -23.24
CA LYS A 348 33.17 -5.17 -22.04
C LYS A 348 34.68 -4.96 -22.23
N ILE A 349 35.23 -5.31 -23.40
CA ILE A 349 36.66 -5.07 -23.69
C ILE A 349 36.95 -3.57 -23.66
N ILE A 350 36.13 -2.76 -24.33
CA ILE A 350 36.32 -1.31 -24.44
C ILE A 350 36.10 -0.61 -23.10
N GLU A 351 35.03 -0.95 -22.37
CA GLU A 351 34.73 -0.38 -21.05
C GLU A 351 35.85 -0.63 -20.04
N ASN A 352 36.48 -1.81 -20.10
CA ASN A 352 37.55 -2.18 -19.17
C ASN A 352 38.95 -1.86 -19.69
N GLU A 353 39.10 -1.24 -20.87
CA GLU A 353 40.42 -1.09 -21.51
C GLU A 353 41.43 -0.32 -20.65
N ARG A 354 40.94 0.65 -19.86
CA ARG A 354 41.78 1.50 -18.99
C ARG A 354 42.23 0.80 -17.70
N THR A 355 41.40 -0.09 -17.15
CA THR A 355 41.66 -0.75 -15.86
C THR A 355 42.24 -2.15 -16.04
N ARG A 356 41.87 -2.83 -17.12
CA ARG A 356 42.32 -4.17 -17.48
C ARG A 356 42.48 -4.26 -19.00
N PRO A 357 43.62 -3.82 -19.54
CA PRO A 357 43.89 -3.91 -20.96
C PRO A 357 43.75 -5.36 -21.45
N PRO A 358 43.11 -5.59 -22.62
CA PRO A 358 42.91 -6.93 -23.14
C PRO A 358 44.24 -7.57 -23.57
N GLU A 359 44.36 -8.88 -23.36
CA GLU A 359 45.52 -9.62 -23.86
C GLU A 359 45.47 -9.70 -25.40
N PRO A 360 46.58 -9.52 -26.13
CA PRO A 360 46.59 -9.55 -27.60
C PRO A 360 45.98 -10.81 -28.20
N SER A 361 46.16 -11.97 -27.56
CA SER A 361 45.59 -13.27 -27.95
C SER A 361 44.05 -13.30 -27.90
N THR A 362 43.43 -12.43 -27.11
CA THR A 362 41.97 -12.35 -26.97
C THR A 362 41.33 -11.45 -28.04
N LEU A 363 42.14 -10.67 -28.75
CA LEU A 363 41.72 -9.73 -29.80
C LEU A 363 41.45 -10.48 -31.10
N THR A 364 40.29 -11.11 -31.16
CA THR A 364 39.80 -11.81 -32.35
C THR A 364 38.88 -10.88 -33.13
N ARG A 365 39.02 -10.89 -34.46
CA ARG A 365 38.21 -10.06 -35.36
C ARG A 365 36.71 -10.27 -35.07
N PRO A 366 35.92 -9.17 -34.99
CA PRO A 366 34.47 -9.29 -34.86
C PRO A 366 33.89 -10.13 -35.99
N GLU A 367 33.01 -11.05 -35.64
CA GLU A 367 32.33 -11.87 -36.61
C GLU A 367 31.21 -11.08 -37.32
N PRO A 368 30.90 -11.40 -38.59
CA PRO A 368 29.81 -10.73 -39.31
C PRO A 368 28.48 -10.81 -38.54
N TYR A 369 27.66 -9.77 -38.68
CA TYR A 369 26.32 -9.78 -38.10
C TYR A 369 25.51 -10.93 -38.65
N THR A 370 24.74 -11.57 -37.78
CA THR A 370 23.85 -12.65 -38.18
C THR A 370 22.45 -12.32 -37.69
N VAL A 371 21.51 -12.21 -38.62
CA VAL A 371 20.11 -11.97 -38.29
C VAL A 371 19.50 -13.24 -37.70
N ASN A 372 18.73 -13.06 -36.63
CA ASN A 372 18.02 -14.12 -35.94
C ASN A 372 17.07 -14.88 -36.89
N ARG A 373 17.21 -16.21 -36.93
CA ARG A 373 16.40 -17.09 -37.79
C ARG A 373 14.91 -17.10 -37.46
N ARG A 374 14.50 -16.49 -36.34
CA ARG A 374 13.09 -16.35 -35.96
C ARG A 374 12.43 -15.08 -36.52
N VAL A 375 13.20 -14.09 -36.94
CA VAL A 375 12.68 -12.90 -37.64
C VAL A 375 12.00 -13.33 -38.93
N ARG A 376 10.85 -12.73 -39.28
CA ARG A 376 10.14 -13.07 -40.52
C ARG A 376 11.05 -12.91 -41.75
N ARG A 377 10.85 -13.77 -42.76
CA ARG A 377 11.76 -13.91 -43.91
C ARG A 377 11.96 -12.61 -44.69
N ASP A 378 10.90 -11.86 -44.89
CA ASP A 378 10.88 -10.56 -45.55
C ASP A 378 11.67 -9.50 -44.78
N MET A 379 11.40 -9.35 -43.48
CA MET A 379 12.15 -8.42 -42.62
C MET A 379 13.63 -8.81 -42.52
N ARG A 380 13.91 -10.12 -42.44
CA ARG A 380 15.28 -10.62 -42.43
C ARG A 380 16.03 -10.25 -43.71
N ALA A 381 15.38 -10.39 -44.87
CA ALA A 381 16.01 -10.08 -46.15
C ALA A 381 16.23 -8.57 -46.34
N GLU A 382 15.37 -7.74 -45.78
CA GLU A 382 15.53 -6.28 -45.74
C GLU A 382 16.64 -5.86 -44.79
N LEU A 383 16.63 -6.35 -43.56
CA LEU A 383 17.68 -6.08 -42.59
C LEU A 383 19.04 -6.61 -43.04
N GLN A 384 19.10 -7.77 -43.70
CA GLN A 384 20.35 -8.28 -44.25
C GLN A 384 20.88 -7.35 -45.35
N ARG A 385 20.02 -6.83 -46.24
CA ARG A 385 20.43 -5.84 -47.24
C ARG A 385 20.95 -4.55 -46.61
N PHE A 386 20.33 -4.10 -45.51
CA PHE A 386 20.83 -2.96 -44.74
C PHE A 386 22.21 -3.26 -44.14
N LEU A 387 22.38 -4.42 -43.48
CA LEU A 387 23.65 -4.83 -42.90
C LEU A 387 24.76 -4.99 -43.97
N ASP A 388 24.43 -5.52 -45.14
CA ASP A 388 25.36 -5.66 -46.27
C ASP A 388 25.76 -4.29 -46.86
N SER A 389 24.95 -3.25 -46.64
CA SER A 389 25.24 -1.87 -47.05
C SER A 389 26.14 -1.13 -46.06
N LEU A 390 26.32 -1.64 -44.83
CA LEU A 390 27.23 -1.06 -43.86
C LEU A 390 28.68 -1.42 -44.23
N ASP A 391 29.53 -0.41 -44.38
CA ASP A 391 30.92 -0.53 -44.81
C ASP A 391 31.76 -1.50 -43.96
N GLY A 392 31.34 -1.81 -42.72
CA GLY A 392 31.97 -2.77 -41.82
C GLY A 392 32.01 -4.23 -42.33
N PHE A 393 31.22 -4.58 -43.35
CA PHE A 393 31.10 -5.96 -43.85
C PHE A 393 32.23 -6.38 -44.82
N ASN A 394 32.93 -5.43 -45.45
CA ASN A 394 33.76 -5.68 -46.64
C ASN A 394 35.27 -5.40 -46.46
N ILE A 395 35.80 -5.57 -45.24
CA ILE A 395 37.23 -5.36 -45.01
C ILE A 395 37.97 -6.68 -45.27
N GLU A 396 38.68 -6.78 -46.39
CA GLU A 396 39.66 -7.85 -46.64
C GLU A 396 40.56 -8.06 -45.41
N PRO A 397 40.92 -9.30 -45.06
CA PRO A 397 41.80 -9.54 -43.92
C PRO A 397 43.12 -8.80 -44.14
N PRO A 398 43.56 -7.93 -43.21
CA PRO A 398 44.91 -7.43 -43.26
C PRO A 398 45.86 -8.63 -43.12
N ARG A 399 46.86 -8.70 -43.99
CA ARG A 399 47.99 -9.62 -43.83
C ARG A 399 48.77 -9.16 -42.62
N TYR A 400 48.51 -9.77 -41.47
CA TYR A 400 49.36 -9.61 -40.30
C TYR A 400 50.66 -10.37 -40.55
N GLU A 401 51.65 -9.69 -41.12
CA GLU A 401 53.04 -10.10 -40.97
C GLU A 401 53.45 -9.70 -39.55
N PHE A 402 53.32 -10.64 -38.61
CA PHE A 402 53.99 -10.54 -37.33
C PHE A 402 55.47 -10.84 -37.60
N GLU A 403 56.29 -9.80 -37.74
CA GLU A 403 57.75 -9.90 -37.62
C GLU A 403 58.18 -9.86 -36.15
#